data_AF-A0A539E2H7-F1
#
_entry.id   AF-A0A539E2H7-F1
#
_cell.length_a   1.000
_cell.length_b   1.000
_cell.length_c   1.000
_cell.angle_alpha   90.00
_cell.angle_beta   90.00
_cell.angle_gamma   90.00
#
_symmetry.space_group_name_H-M   'P 1'
#
loop_
_entity.id
_entity.type
_entity.pdbx_description
1 polymer ?
#
loop_
_entity_poly.entity_id
_entity_poly.type
_entity_poly.pdbx_seq_one_letter_code
_entity_poly.pdbx_strand_id
1 'polypeptide(L)' 'MSHDAINDEKRGLIYSTRVKMERASIDVEGMPVNLSPGMAVSVEIKTGKRRVIEYFLSPLMQHAGESLRER' A
#
# COMPACT_ATOMS: atom_id res chain seq x y z
N MET A 1 -14.38 12.84 -14.37
CA MET A 1 -14.41 11.38 -14.58
C MET A 1 -13.00 10.96 -14.97
N SER A 2 -12.33 10.14 -14.14
CA SER A 2 -10.91 9.80 -14.32
C SER A 2 -10.75 8.75 -15.43
N HIS A 3 -9.77 8.95 -16.31
CA HIS A 3 -9.54 8.21 -17.55
C HIS A 3 -8.87 6.83 -17.37
N ASP A 4 -8.64 6.37 -16.13
CA ASP A 4 -7.76 5.22 -15.85
C ASP A 4 -8.48 3.91 -15.48
N ALA A 5 -9.80 3.84 -15.64
CA ALA A 5 -10.55 2.63 -15.32
C ALA A 5 -10.75 1.74 -16.55
N ILE A 6 -9.99 0.64 -16.63
CA ILE A 6 -10.26 -0.49 -17.54
C ILE A 6 -11.04 -1.53 -16.74
N ASN A 7 -12.27 -1.80 -17.15
CA ASN A 7 -13.15 -2.77 -16.49
C ASN A 7 -12.75 -4.19 -16.95
N ASP A 8 -12.22 -5.01 -16.04
CA ASP A 8 -11.90 -6.42 -16.31
C ASP A 8 -12.98 -7.29 -15.68
N GLU A 9 -13.80 -7.92 -16.54
CA GLU A 9 -14.98 -8.71 -16.15
C GLU A 9 -14.64 -9.94 -15.28
N LYS A 10 -13.36 -10.33 -15.12
CA LYS A 10 -12.94 -11.47 -14.29
C LYS A 10 -12.29 -11.08 -12.96
N ARG A 11 -11.72 -9.87 -12.85
CA ARG A 11 -10.87 -9.48 -11.70
C ARG A 11 -11.39 -8.30 -10.87
N GLY A 12 -12.47 -7.64 -11.29
CA GLY A 12 -12.99 -6.44 -10.61
C GLY A 12 -12.24 -5.17 -11.02
N LEU A 13 -12.23 -4.14 -10.16
CA LEU A 13 -11.60 -2.85 -10.46
C LEU A 13 -10.07 -2.98 -10.57
N ILE A 14 -9.53 -2.78 -11.78
CA ILE A 14 -8.08 -2.69 -12.02
C ILE A 14 -7.69 -1.21 -12.10
N TYR A 15 -6.64 -0.84 -11.37
CA TYR A 15 -6.07 0.50 -11.39
C TYR A 15 -4.65 0.43 -11.95
N SER A 16 -4.41 1.18 -13.03
CA SER A 16 -3.06 1.36 -13.57
C SER A 16 -2.23 2.21 -12.60
N THR A 17 -0.98 1.83 -12.37
CA THR A 17 -0.04 2.63 -11.59
C THR A 17 1.34 2.61 -12.22
N ARG A 18 2.07 3.72 -12.12
CA ARG A 18 3.46 3.83 -12.57
C ARG A 18 4.35 4.08 -11.37
N VAL A 19 5.32 3.19 -11.16
CA VAL A 19 6.28 3.29 -10.07
C VAL A 19 7.61 3.77 -10.63
N LYS A 20 8.19 4.80 -10.01
CA LYS A 20 9.55 5.27 -10.33
C LYS A 20 10.55 4.51 -9.46
N MET A 21 11.57 3.94 -10.07
CA MET A 21 12.69 3.36 -9.32
C MET A 21 13.47 4.47 -8.62
N GLU A 22 13.72 4.32 -7.32
CA GLU A 22 14.53 5.27 -6.55
C GLU A 22 16.00 5.24 -6.98
N ARG A 23 16.49 4.06 -7.36
CA ARG A 23 17.87 3.80 -7.76
C ARG A 23 17.91 3.02 -9.07
N ALA A 24 18.92 3.27 -9.88
CA ALA A 24 19.17 2.56 -11.13
C ALA A 24 20.11 1.36 -10.95
N SER A 25 20.59 1.09 -9.73
CA SER A 25 21.44 -0.04 -9.40
C SER A 25 21.02 -0.69 -8.08
N ILE A 26 21.36 -1.97 -7.95
CA ILE A 26 21.16 -2.78 -6.75
C ILE A 26 22.48 -3.42 -6.35
N ASP A 27 22.64 -3.70 -5.06
CA ASP A 27 23.77 -4.48 -4.57
C ASP A 27 23.46 -5.97 -4.76
N VAL A 28 24.34 -6.68 -5.48
CA VAL A 28 24.30 -8.13 -5.64
C VAL A 28 25.65 -8.65 -5.17
N GLU A 29 25.67 -9.36 -4.04
CA GLU A 29 26.89 -9.94 -3.47
C GLU A 29 28.02 -8.92 -3.24
N GLY A 30 27.69 -7.69 -2.85
CA GLY A 30 28.66 -6.61 -2.61
C GLY A 30 29.11 -5.88 -3.88
N MET A 31 28.54 -6.21 -5.04
CA MET A 31 28.80 -5.53 -6.30
C MET A 31 27.59 -4.70 -6.74
N PRO A 32 27.77 -3.40 -7.05
CA PRO A 32 26.70 -2.59 -7.61
C PRO A 32 26.40 -3.02 -9.06
N VAL A 33 25.21 -3.57 -9.28
CA VAL A 33 24.72 -4.01 -10.59
C VAL A 33 23.67 -3.03 -11.10
N ASN A 34 23.81 -2.57 -12.34
CA ASN A 34 22.83 -1.71 -12.98
C ASN A 34 21.57 -2.48 -13.39
N LEU A 35 20.42 -1.89 -13.12
CA LEU A 35 19.14 -2.44 -13.52
C LEU A 35 18.93 -2.26 -15.03
N SER A 36 18.64 -3.34 -15.74
CA SER A 36 18.40 -3.33 -17.19
C SER A 36 16.98 -3.75 -17.55
N PRO A 37 16.42 -3.27 -18.70
CA PRO A 37 15.13 -3.74 -19.17
C PRO A 37 15.08 -5.27 -19.35
N GLY A 38 13.92 -5.88 -19.08
CA GLY A 38 13.70 -7.32 -19.24
C GLY A 38 13.93 -8.15 -17.97
N MET A 39 14.41 -7.55 -16.88
CA MET A 39 14.48 -8.22 -15.58
C MET A 39 13.09 -8.35 -14.93
N ALA A 40 12.88 -9.43 -14.19
CA ALA A 40 11.67 -9.60 -13.38
C ALA A 40 11.68 -8.65 -12.18
N VAL A 41 10.52 -8.09 -11.85
CA VAL A 41 10.33 -7.18 -10.71
C VAL A 41 9.20 -7.68 -9.83
N SER A 42 9.37 -7.54 -8.52
CA SER A 42 8.31 -7.76 -7.53
C SER A 42 8.04 -6.44 -6.81
N VAL A 43 6.77 -6.07 -6.67
CA VAL A 43 6.36 -4.80 -6.06
C VAL A 43 5.36 -5.11 -4.95
N GLU A 44 5.63 -4.57 -3.75
CA GLU A 44 4.71 -4.66 -2.61
C GLU A 44 4.05 -3.29 -2.39
N ILE A 45 2.71 -3.24 -2.47
CA ILE A 45 1.93 -2.01 -2.24
C ILE A 45 1.33 -2.06 -0.84
N LYS A 46 1.82 -1.20 0.07
CA LYS A 46 1.26 -1.05 1.43
C LYS A 46 0.20 0.05 1.43
N THR A 47 -1.07 -0.32 1.43
CA THR A 47 -2.23 0.59 1.32
C THR A 47 -2.69 1.22 2.65
N GLY A 48 -2.05 0.87 3.77
CA GLY A 48 -2.41 1.39 5.09
C GLY A 48 -1.22 1.48 6.02
N LYS A 49 -1.30 2.40 6.98
CA LYS A 49 -0.40 2.47 8.14
C LYS A 49 -1.29 2.41 9.37
N ARG A 50 -1.22 1.32 10.13
CA ARG A 50 -1.97 1.17 11.37
C ARG A 50 -1.00 1.21 12.54
N ARG A 51 -1.15 2.18 13.45
CA ARG A 51 -0.28 2.27 14.60
C ARG A 51 -0.71 1.23 15.63
N VAL A 52 0.25 0.53 16.25
CA VAL A 52 -0.03 -0.49 17.28
C VAL A 52 -0.89 0.09 18.42
N ILE A 53 -0.67 1.36 18.79
CA ILE A 53 -1.46 2.07 19.81
C ILE A 53 -2.96 2.11 19.50
N GLU A 54 -3.36 2.07 18.24
CA GLU A 54 -4.78 2.09 17.85
C GLU A 54 -5.52 0.82 18.30
N TYR A 55 -4.84 -0.32 18.47
CA TYR A 55 -5.44 -1.55 19.02
C TYR A 55 -5.71 -1.44 20.53
N PHE A 56 -4.86 -0.70 21.25
CA PHE A 56 -5.00 -0.51 22.69
C PHE A 56 -6.04 0.55 23.03
N LEU A 57 -6.16 1.58 22.19
CA LEU A 57 -7.10 2.68 22.40
C LEU A 57 -8.49 2.42 21.79
N SER A 58 -8.64 1.42 20.89
CA SER A 58 -9.95 1.10 20.31
C SER A 58 -11.05 0.80 21.35
N PRO A 59 -10.78 0.09 22.47
CA PRO A 59 -11.80 -0.13 23.51
C PRO A 59 -12.20 1.17 24.21
N LEU A 60 -11.24 2.07 24.48
CA LEU A 60 -11.49 3.35 25.13
C LEU A 60 -12.33 4.27 24.24
N MET A 61 -12.06 4.29 22.93
CA MET A 61 -12.88 5.03 21.97
C MET A 61 -14.31 4.50 21.90
N GLN A 62 -14.50 3.18 21.98
CA GLN A 62 -15.82 2.56 21.96
C GLN A 62 -16.65 2.93 23.20
N HIS A 63 -16.04 2.87 24.39
CA HIS A 63 -16.70 3.26 25.65
C HIS A 63 -16.96 4.77 25.75
N ALA A 64 -16.08 5.61 25.20
CA ALA A 64 -16.28 7.06 25.18
C ALA A 64 -17.48 7.47 24.29
N GLY A 65 -17.69 6.77 23.16
CA GLY A 65 -18.84 6.99 22.28
C GLY A 65 -20.17 6.52 22.87
N GLU A 66 -20.15 5.45 23.67
CA GLU A 66 -21.33 4.92 24.36
C GLU A 66 -21.73 5.79 25.56
N SER A 67 -20.77 6.28 26.35
CA SER A 67 -21.01 7.17 27.50
C SER A 67 -21.64 8.52 27.14
N LEU A 68 -21.51 8.97 25.88
CA LEU A 68 -22.09 10.23 25.40
C LEU A 68 -23.50 10.07 24.81
N ARG A 69 -23.95 8.85 24.50
CA ARG A 69 -25.31 8.56 24.03
C ARG A 69 -26.26 8.11 25.14
N GLU A 70 -25.72 7.79 26.31
CA GLU A 70 -26.48 7.34 27.47
C GLU A 70 -26.64 8.47 28.50
N ARG A 71 -27.23 9.59 28.06
CA ARG A 71 -28.02 10.52 28.89
C ARG A 71 -29.13 11.14 28.05
#